data_AF-A0A970JKU4-F1
#
_entry.id   AF-A0A970JKU4-F1
#
_cell.length_a   1.000
_cell.length_b   1.000
_cell.length_c   1.000
_cell.angle_alpha   90.00
_cell.angle_beta   90.00
_cell.angle_gamma   90.00
#
_symmetry.space_group_name_H-M   'P 1'
#
loop_
_entity.id
_entity.type
_entity.pdbx_description
1 polymer ?
#
loop_
_entity_poly.entity_id
_entity_poly.type
_entity_poly.pdbx_seq_one_letter_code
_entity_poly.pdbx_strand_id
1 'polypeptide(L)'
;MKNKRITRLLEPGMRAYFIVSMIFFIVVLKVNFYVGTAGLLLLAAQYLIYRNAAAKRRKEILALIDSVASSIGEATTNSVSMSPFPTVIIRVETGEVIWCNDLFHTITGERRHTFEIKLSDIIHDIDIRWLMEGRSFSHNDLTIGDRIYSLYGNTATVEGRSGVFGTIYFIDVTEQRQLKTRYEESRPVVVVVLIDNYEELSKTSSSNDTSKLLIDLDDAISKWAAESGYLLRKYDRDRYLLLMEKKDLKKLIKEQFSILEQTKSMFEGPIPLTLSIGIGVDGENFAENFRYAQLAIDMALSRGGDQAVIKNRLNFEFYGGQTQEIQKRTKVKSRVMANALSQLIKDSGDVMVMSHKMSDLDSIGSAAGIVCAARKLGKKAYIVVDRASTAAGQLLKRL
;
A
#
# COMPACT_ATOMS: atom_id res chain seq x y z
N MET A 1 -46.73 -5.61 9.06
CA MET A 1 -47.27 -4.29 9.51
C MET A 1 -47.46 -4.23 11.04
N LYS A 2 -46.41 -4.48 11.81
CA LYS A 2 -46.30 -4.19 13.25
C LYS A 2 -44.89 -3.62 13.46
N ASN A 3 -44.73 -2.71 14.43
CA ASN A 3 -43.52 -1.93 14.75
C ASN A 3 -43.31 -0.58 14.06
N LYS A 4 -44.37 0.22 13.92
CA LYS A 4 -44.29 1.69 13.76
C LYS A 4 -44.43 2.48 15.07
N ARG A 5 -44.42 1.82 16.25
CA ARG A 5 -44.80 2.46 17.53
C ARG A 5 -43.67 2.79 18.51
N ILE A 6 -42.42 2.41 18.27
CA ILE A 6 -41.38 2.53 19.31
C ILE A 6 -40.42 3.72 19.08
N THR A 7 -40.32 4.26 17.87
CA THR A 7 -39.29 5.27 17.51
C THR A 7 -39.74 6.74 17.57
N ARG A 8 -40.94 7.03 18.06
CA ARG A 8 -41.33 8.39 18.48
C ARG A 8 -41.25 8.49 19.99
N LEU A 9 -40.11 8.26 20.65
CA LEU A 9 -40.06 8.23 22.14
C LEU A 9 -39.00 9.09 22.84
N LEU A 10 -38.02 9.70 22.15
CA LEU A 10 -37.01 10.54 22.83
C LEU A 10 -37.09 12.08 22.68
N GLU A 11 -37.83 12.65 21.72
CA GLU A 11 -38.44 13.99 21.90
C GLU A 11 -39.78 13.96 22.70
N PRO A 12 -40.60 12.91 22.64
CA PRO A 12 -41.88 12.88 23.35
C PRO A 12 -41.81 12.30 24.76
N GLY A 13 -40.64 12.05 25.35
CA GLY A 13 -40.55 11.82 26.79
C GLY A 13 -41.16 12.99 27.59
N MET A 14 -40.81 14.23 27.20
CA MET A 14 -41.35 15.43 27.84
C MET A 14 -42.82 15.69 27.47
N ARG A 15 -43.23 15.45 26.22
CA ARG A 15 -44.65 15.61 25.82
C ARG A 15 -45.55 14.56 26.48
N ALA A 16 -45.10 13.32 26.56
CA ALA A 16 -45.79 12.25 27.28
C ALA A 16 -45.83 12.52 28.79
N TYR A 17 -44.74 13.03 29.37
CA TYR A 17 -44.71 13.50 30.76
C TYR A 17 -45.80 14.54 31.03
N PHE A 18 -45.88 15.61 30.22
CA PHE A 18 -46.92 16.64 30.40
C PHE A 18 -48.35 16.08 30.21
N ILE A 19 -48.56 15.15 29.27
CA ILE A 19 -49.86 14.50 29.06
C ILE A 19 -50.25 13.63 30.26
N VAL A 20 -49.34 12.79 30.74
CA VAL A 20 -49.59 11.89 31.88
C VAL A 20 -49.81 12.69 33.17
N SER A 21 -48.97 13.70 33.42
CA SER A 21 -49.14 14.59 34.56
C SER A 21 -50.44 15.41 34.47
N MET A 22 -50.88 15.82 33.28
CA MET A 22 -52.17 16.49 33.11
C MET A 22 -53.35 15.57 33.43
N ILE A 23 -53.31 14.31 32.97
CA ILE A 23 -54.33 13.30 33.32
C ILE A 23 -54.35 13.07 34.84
N PHE A 24 -53.19 12.98 35.48
CA PHE A 24 -53.10 12.83 36.94
C PHE A 24 -53.80 13.97 37.69
N PHE A 25 -53.52 15.23 37.35
CA PHE A 25 -54.17 16.36 38.03
C PHE A 25 -55.66 16.50 37.72
N ILE A 26 -56.13 16.04 36.56
CA ILE A 26 -57.58 15.95 36.25
C ILE A 26 -58.29 14.93 37.15
N VAL A 27 -57.62 13.81 37.49
CA VAL A 27 -58.17 12.84 38.45
C VAL A 27 -58.17 13.43 39.86
N VAL A 28 -57.12 14.15 40.25
CA VAL A 28 -57.01 14.81 41.57
C VAL A 28 -58.10 15.88 41.77
N LEU A 29 -58.52 16.59 40.72
CA LEU A 29 -59.64 17.55 40.79
C LEU A 29 -60.94 16.92 41.31
N LYS A 30 -61.18 15.64 41.06
CA LYS A 30 -62.37 14.93 41.56
C LYS A 30 -62.29 14.62 43.05
N VAL A 31 -61.10 14.56 43.62
CA VAL A 31 -60.85 14.23 45.04
C VAL A 31 -60.72 15.51 45.87
N ASN A 32 -59.99 16.51 45.37
CA ASN A 32 -59.83 17.79 46.03
C ASN A 32 -59.63 18.91 44.99
N PHE A 33 -60.63 19.80 44.91
CA PHE A 33 -60.68 20.87 43.92
C PHE A 33 -59.51 21.86 44.04
N TYR A 34 -59.11 22.22 45.26
CA TYR A 34 -58.04 23.21 45.47
C TYR A 34 -56.65 22.68 45.09
N VAL A 35 -56.37 21.40 45.38
CA VAL A 35 -55.08 20.78 45.05
C VAL A 35 -54.96 20.51 43.55
N GLY A 36 -56.05 20.06 42.91
CA GLY A 36 -56.06 19.80 41.45
C GLY A 36 -55.89 21.08 40.62
N THR A 37 -56.54 22.18 41.01
CA THR A 37 -56.42 23.47 40.32
C THR A 37 -55.02 24.06 40.46
N ALA A 38 -54.44 24.04 41.67
CA ALA A 38 -53.07 24.49 41.90
C ALA A 38 -52.04 23.68 41.09
N GLY A 39 -52.21 22.36 41.02
CA GLY A 39 -51.34 21.48 40.24
C GLY A 39 -51.37 21.74 38.73
N LEU A 40 -52.56 21.96 38.15
CA LEU A 40 -52.69 22.29 36.72
C LEU A 40 -52.05 23.65 36.38
N LEU A 41 -52.18 24.65 37.25
CA LEU A 41 -51.54 25.96 37.05
C LEU A 41 -50.01 25.85 37.04
N LEU A 42 -49.44 25.05 37.95
CA LEU A 42 -48.00 24.82 38.05
C LEU A 42 -47.47 24.08 36.80
N LEU A 43 -48.22 23.08 36.33
CA LEU A 43 -47.89 22.29 35.15
C LEU A 43 -47.97 23.15 33.86
N ALA A 44 -48.95 24.05 33.77
CA ALA A 44 -49.07 25.01 32.68
C ALA A 44 -47.89 26.02 32.67
N ALA A 45 -47.49 26.52 33.84
CA ALA A 45 -46.32 27.40 33.97
C ALA A 45 -45.02 26.68 33.53
N GLN A 46 -44.83 25.44 33.97
CA GLN A 46 -43.67 24.62 33.58
C GLN A 46 -43.65 24.31 32.07
N TYR A 47 -44.83 24.10 31.47
CA TYR A 47 -44.95 23.92 30.02
C TYR A 47 -44.60 25.19 29.24
N LEU A 48 -45.01 26.37 29.72
CA LEU A 48 -44.68 27.66 29.10
C LEU A 48 -43.17 27.95 29.16
N ILE A 49 -42.53 27.67 30.31
CA ILE A 49 -41.07 27.79 30.47
C ILE A 49 -40.36 26.83 29.50
N TYR A 50 -40.79 25.58 29.43
CA TYR A 50 -40.24 24.59 28.50
C TYR A 50 -40.38 25.04 27.04
N ARG A 51 -41.55 25.55 26.64
CA ARG A 51 -41.79 26.03 25.27
C ARG A 51 -40.92 27.22 24.93
N ASN A 52 -40.78 28.17 25.85
CA ASN A 52 -39.93 29.35 25.66
C ASN A 52 -38.44 28.97 25.62
N ALA A 53 -37.99 28.06 26.47
CA ALA A 53 -36.63 27.53 26.44
C ALA A 53 -36.33 26.76 25.15
N ALA A 54 -37.27 25.94 24.66
CA ALA A 54 -37.14 25.24 23.39
C ALA A 54 -37.13 26.19 22.19
N ALA A 55 -37.96 27.24 22.20
CA ALA A 55 -37.97 28.26 21.17
C ALA A 55 -36.67 29.08 21.17
N LYS A 56 -36.13 29.40 22.36
CA LYS A 56 -34.84 30.08 22.50
C LYS A 56 -33.69 29.19 22.01
N ARG A 57 -33.67 27.90 22.36
CA ARG A 57 -32.70 26.92 21.82
C ARG A 57 -32.75 26.80 20.30
N ARG A 58 -33.94 26.76 19.70
CA ARG A 58 -34.07 26.74 18.24
C ARG A 58 -33.51 28.01 17.60
N LYS A 59 -33.76 29.18 18.20
CA LYS A 59 -33.15 30.44 17.76
C LYS A 59 -31.63 30.44 17.93
N GLU A 60 -31.10 29.87 19.01
CA GLU A 60 -29.65 29.76 19.28
C GLU A 60 -28.93 28.77 18.35
N ILE A 61 -29.62 27.73 17.89
CA ILE A 61 -29.11 26.77 16.88
C ILE A 61 -29.13 27.39 15.49
N LEU A 62 -30.21 28.09 15.12
CA LEU A 62 -30.26 28.81 13.84
C LEU A 62 -29.25 29.96 13.81
N ALA A 63 -29.09 30.68 14.91
CA ALA A 63 -28.04 31.70 15.05
C ALA A 63 -26.63 31.10 15.12
N LEU A 64 -26.44 29.85 15.56
CA LEU A 64 -25.16 29.13 15.43
C LEU A 64 -24.85 28.87 13.95
N ILE A 65 -25.86 28.42 13.21
CA ILE A 65 -25.73 28.18 11.77
C ILE A 65 -25.41 29.51 11.05
N ASP A 66 -26.12 30.59 11.37
CA ASP A 66 -25.92 31.92 10.78
C ASP A 66 -24.60 32.59 11.21
N SER A 67 -24.14 32.40 12.46
CA SER A 67 -22.86 32.99 12.92
C SER A 67 -21.66 32.25 12.37
N VAL A 68 -21.71 30.90 12.33
CA VAL A 68 -20.72 30.06 11.65
C VAL A 68 -20.72 30.32 10.13
N ALA A 69 -21.88 30.67 9.55
CA ALA A 69 -21.99 31.17 8.18
C ALA A 69 -21.29 32.51 7.99
N SER A 70 -21.50 33.44 8.93
CA SER A 70 -21.04 34.81 8.82
C SER A 70 -19.52 34.94 9.02
N SER A 71 -18.92 34.10 9.87
CA SER A 71 -17.47 34.09 10.10
C SER A 71 -16.66 33.48 8.94
N ILE A 72 -17.32 32.91 7.93
CA ILE A 72 -16.69 32.30 6.74
C ILE A 72 -17.16 32.99 5.43
N GLY A 73 -17.91 34.09 5.55
CA GLY A 73 -18.42 34.86 4.41
C GLY A 73 -19.71 34.24 3.85
N GLU A 74 -20.72 35.10 3.62
CA GLU A 74 -22.10 34.81 3.20
C GLU A 74 -22.24 33.93 1.93
N ALA A 75 -21.14 33.60 1.25
CA ALA A 75 -21.11 32.68 0.12
C ALA A 75 -21.03 31.18 0.51
N THR A 76 -20.83 30.82 1.79
CA THR A 76 -20.47 29.45 2.18
C THR A 76 -21.57 28.61 2.84
N THR A 77 -22.64 29.20 3.40
CA THR A 77 -23.74 28.40 4.02
C THR A 77 -24.54 27.58 3.04
N ASN A 78 -24.86 28.18 1.89
CA ASN A 78 -25.45 27.43 0.79
C ASN A 78 -24.45 26.42 0.22
N SER A 79 -23.15 26.71 0.25
CA SER A 79 -22.10 25.86 -0.33
C SER A 79 -21.78 24.61 0.49
N VAL A 80 -21.82 24.66 1.83
CA VAL A 80 -21.56 23.46 2.68
C VAL A 80 -22.76 22.51 2.68
N SER A 81 -23.99 23.04 2.72
CA SER A 81 -25.21 22.22 2.61
C SER A 81 -25.40 21.67 1.19
N MET A 82 -24.90 22.38 0.16
CA MET A 82 -24.83 21.89 -1.23
C MET A 82 -23.47 21.25 -1.58
N SER A 83 -22.64 20.94 -0.57
CA SER A 83 -21.35 20.31 -0.82
C SER A 83 -21.58 18.97 -1.52
N PRO A 84 -20.89 18.69 -2.64
CA PRO A 84 -21.01 17.41 -3.33
C PRO A 84 -20.38 16.25 -2.54
N PHE A 85 -19.75 16.54 -1.40
CA PHE A 85 -19.06 15.57 -0.56
C PHE A 85 -19.76 15.37 0.79
N PRO A 86 -19.79 14.15 1.33
CA PRO A 86 -20.15 13.91 2.72
C PRO A 86 -19.31 14.79 3.65
N THR A 87 -19.98 15.56 4.52
CA THR A 87 -19.36 16.58 5.36
C THR A 87 -19.88 16.48 6.79
N VAL A 88 -18.98 16.59 7.77
CA VAL A 88 -19.30 16.61 9.20
C VAL A 88 -18.59 17.77 9.88
N ILE A 89 -19.26 18.40 10.85
CA ILE A 89 -18.69 19.41 11.73
C ILE A 89 -18.64 18.83 13.14
N ILE A 90 -17.46 18.85 13.74
CA ILE A 90 -17.20 18.32 15.08
C ILE A 90 -16.68 19.39 16.03
N ARG A 91 -16.89 19.19 17.33
CA ARG A 91 -16.10 19.86 18.36
C ARG A 91 -14.77 19.13 18.46
N VAL A 92 -13.66 19.81 18.17
CA VAL A 92 -12.33 19.16 18.09
C VAL A 92 -11.91 18.60 19.45
N GLU A 93 -12.23 19.29 20.54
CA GLU A 93 -11.86 18.90 21.91
C GLU A 93 -12.54 17.61 22.39
N THR A 94 -13.81 17.39 22.01
CA THR A 94 -14.60 16.24 22.49
C THR A 94 -14.81 15.17 21.43
N GLY A 95 -14.57 15.50 20.16
CA GLY A 95 -14.88 14.65 19.00
C GLY A 95 -16.38 14.53 18.72
N GLU A 96 -17.23 15.32 19.37
CA GLU A 96 -18.68 15.25 19.22
C GLU A 96 -19.14 15.87 17.91
N VAL A 97 -20.05 15.16 17.22
CA VAL A 97 -20.66 15.65 15.99
C VAL A 97 -21.71 16.70 16.31
N ILE A 98 -21.53 17.89 15.73
CA ILE A 98 -22.42 19.05 15.86
C ILE A 98 -23.36 19.14 14.67
N TRP A 99 -22.89 18.75 13.48
CA TRP A 99 -23.68 18.80 12.26
C TRP A 99 -23.10 17.86 11.21
N CYS A 100 -23.95 17.36 10.32
CA CYS A 100 -23.53 16.65 9.12
C CYS A 100 -24.57 16.83 8.00
N ASN A 101 -24.15 16.62 6.76
CA ASN A 101 -25.04 16.66 5.60
C ASN A 101 -25.69 15.30 5.31
N ASP A 102 -26.72 15.30 4.46
CA ASP A 102 -27.45 14.08 4.07
C ASP A 102 -26.56 13.01 3.42
N LEU A 103 -25.49 13.44 2.73
CA LEU A 103 -24.50 12.54 2.15
C LEU A 103 -23.72 11.78 3.23
N PHE A 104 -23.39 12.42 4.35
CA PHE A 104 -22.75 11.76 5.50
C PHE A 104 -23.64 10.70 6.13
N HIS A 105 -24.95 10.97 6.27
CA HIS A 105 -25.93 9.98 6.70
C HIS A 105 -26.03 8.78 5.75
N THR A 106 -25.82 9.02 4.44
CA THR A 106 -25.88 7.96 3.43
C THR A 106 -24.70 7.01 3.53
N ILE A 107 -23.47 7.53 3.75
CA ILE A 107 -22.26 6.70 3.83
C ILE A 107 -22.15 5.93 5.15
N THR A 108 -22.66 6.49 6.24
CA THR A 108 -22.63 5.86 7.57
C THR A 108 -23.82 4.94 7.83
N GLY A 109 -24.89 5.06 7.02
CA GLY A 109 -26.15 4.34 7.23
C GLY A 109 -27.00 4.85 8.39
N GLU A 110 -26.49 5.84 9.14
CA GLU A 110 -27.15 6.42 10.31
C GLU A 110 -28.17 7.48 9.90
N ARG A 111 -29.45 7.12 9.98
CA ARG A 111 -30.51 7.91 9.33
C ARG A 111 -31.07 9.07 10.13
N ARG A 112 -30.70 9.35 11.40
CA ARG A 112 -31.31 10.51 12.11
C ARG A 112 -30.78 10.99 13.47
N HIS A 113 -29.68 10.49 14.03
CA HIS A 113 -29.25 10.93 15.37
C HIS A 113 -27.73 11.08 15.53
N THR A 114 -27.09 11.80 14.62
CA THR A 114 -25.64 12.07 14.68
C THR A 114 -25.33 13.37 15.44
N PHE A 115 -26.18 13.78 16.38
CA PHE A 115 -25.95 14.99 17.18
C PHE A 115 -25.56 14.57 18.59
N GLU A 116 -24.44 15.11 19.08
CA GLU A 116 -23.88 14.81 20.42
C GLU A 116 -23.33 13.38 20.61
N ILE A 117 -23.19 12.62 19.52
CA ILE A 117 -22.46 11.35 19.50
C ILE A 117 -21.01 11.63 19.09
N LYS A 118 -20.04 10.94 19.70
CA LYS A 118 -18.65 11.05 19.28
C LYS A 118 -18.47 10.46 17.90
N LEU A 119 -17.70 11.12 17.05
CA LEU A 119 -17.42 10.65 15.70
C LEU A 119 -16.79 9.24 15.70
N SER A 120 -16.01 8.91 16.74
CA SER A 120 -15.45 7.57 17.00
C SER A 120 -16.50 6.48 17.19
N ASP A 121 -17.68 6.82 17.70
CA ASP A 121 -18.73 5.84 17.97
C ASP A 121 -19.51 5.51 16.69
N ILE A 122 -19.49 6.42 15.71
CA ILE A 122 -20.08 6.24 14.39
C ILE A 122 -19.08 5.56 13.45
N ILE A 123 -17.80 5.92 13.55
CA ILE A 123 -16.70 5.39 12.75
C ILE A 123 -15.55 5.03 13.68
N HIS A 124 -15.40 3.74 13.97
CA HIS A 124 -14.47 3.24 14.99
C HIS A 124 -12.99 3.54 14.69
N ASP A 125 -12.61 3.54 13.41
CA ASP A 125 -11.21 3.72 12.97
C ASP A 125 -10.86 5.17 12.59
N ILE A 126 -11.69 6.16 12.97
CA ILE A 126 -11.42 7.55 12.62
C ILE A 126 -10.40 8.20 13.55
N ASP A 127 -9.28 8.63 12.98
CA ASP A 127 -8.34 9.51 13.65
C ASP A 127 -8.69 10.98 13.34
N ILE A 128 -8.86 11.80 14.38
CA ILE A 128 -9.12 13.24 14.30
C ILE A 128 -7.94 14.08 14.82
N ARG A 129 -6.86 13.45 15.27
CA ARG A 129 -5.69 14.16 15.86
C ARG A 129 -5.02 15.09 14.86
N TRP A 130 -5.04 14.74 13.57
CA TRP A 130 -4.48 15.58 12.51
C TRP A 130 -5.13 16.97 12.43
N LEU A 131 -6.39 17.13 12.84
CA LEU A 131 -7.05 18.44 12.94
C LEU A 131 -6.49 19.27 14.11
N MET A 132 -6.18 18.63 15.23
CA MET A 132 -5.54 19.30 16.39
C MET A 132 -4.10 19.72 16.06
N GLU A 133 -3.41 18.96 15.21
CA GLU A 133 -2.09 19.31 14.67
C GLU A 133 -2.14 20.46 13.64
N GLY A 134 -3.32 20.96 13.28
CA GLY A 134 -3.49 22.02 12.29
C GLY A 134 -3.26 21.56 10.84
N ARG A 135 -3.29 20.26 10.57
CA ARG A 135 -3.18 19.72 9.21
C ARG A 135 -4.52 19.77 8.50
N SER A 136 -4.47 19.89 7.18
CA SER A 136 -5.68 19.95 6.35
C SER A 136 -6.14 18.61 5.79
N PHE A 137 -5.40 17.52 6.04
CA PHE A 137 -5.72 16.18 5.54
C PHE A 137 -5.22 15.08 6.47
N SER A 138 -5.90 13.92 6.44
CA SER A 138 -5.49 12.70 7.15
C SER A 138 -4.38 11.95 6.41
N HIS A 139 -3.46 11.32 7.16
CA HIS A 139 -2.41 10.47 6.58
C HIS A 139 -2.95 9.15 6.04
N ASN A 140 -3.97 8.59 6.70
CA ASN A 140 -4.54 7.30 6.36
C ASN A 140 -5.91 7.49 5.75
N ASP A 141 -6.22 6.68 4.74
CA ASP A 141 -7.58 6.57 4.26
C ASP A 141 -8.42 5.76 5.24
N LEU A 142 -9.71 6.08 5.24
CA LEU A 142 -10.70 5.46 6.08
C LEU A 142 -11.60 4.56 5.22
N THR A 143 -11.75 3.31 5.63
CA THR A 143 -12.69 2.38 4.98
C THR A 143 -14.03 2.42 5.71
N ILE A 144 -15.10 2.78 5.00
CA ILE A 144 -16.47 2.75 5.51
C ILE A 144 -17.29 1.84 4.60
N GLY A 145 -17.70 0.68 5.13
CA GLY A 145 -18.31 -0.38 4.31
C GLY A 145 -17.33 -0.84 3.22
N ASP A 146 -17.77 -0.81 1.96
CA ASP A 146 -16.97 -1.22 0.81
C ASP A 146 -16.21 -0.05 0.13
N ARG A 147 -16.28 1.16 0.70
CA ARG A 147 -15.70 2.37 0.12
C ARG A 147 -14.55 2.91 0.94
N ILE A 148 -13.59 3.51 0.25
CA ILE A 148 -12.38 4.09 0.83
C ILE A 148 -12.47 5.61 0.68
N TYR A 149 -12.29 6.33 1.78
CA TYR A 149 -12.40 7.78 1.85
C TYR A 149 -11.10 8.41 2.32
N SER A 150 -10.65 9.46 1.64
CA SER A 150 -9.61 10.35 2.16
C SER A 150 -10.27 11.52 2.89
N LEU A 151 -9.80 11.81 4.10
CA LEU A 151 -10.35 12.86 4.95
C LEU A 151 -9.59 14.16 4.77
N TYR A 152 -10.33 15.22 4.50
CA TYR A 152 -9.83 16.59 4.43
C TYR A 152 -10.56 17.44 5.44
N GLY A 153 -9.91 18.45 6.01
CA GLY A 153 -10.61 19.29 6.95
C GLY A 153 -9.85 20.53 7.35
N ASN A 154 -10.53 21.38 8.09
CA ASN A 154 -9.95 22.59 8.64
C ASN A 154 -10.59 22.88 10.01
N THR A 155 -9.83 23.55 10.86
CA THR A 155 -10.32 24.04 12.15
C THR A 155 -10.67 25.52 12.05
N ALA A 156 -11.74 25.90 12.73
CA ALA A 156 -12.20 27.27 12.83
C ALA A 156 -12.62 27.57 14.27
N THR A 157 -12.29 28.76 14.73
CA THR A 157 -12.82 29.34 15.97
C THR A 157 -13.98 30.26 15.61
N VAL A 158 -15.08 30.12 16.34
CA VAL A 158 -16.29 30.91 16.09
C VAL A 158 -16.35 32.04 17.10
N GLU A 159 -16.37 33.28 16.63
CA GLU A 159 -16.45 34.45 17.51
C GLU A 159 -17.71 34.39 18.40
N GLY A 160 -17.52 34.60 19.71
CA GLY A 160 -18.62 34.55 20.69
C GLY A 160 -18.95 33.17 21.26
N ARG A 161 -18.22 32.10 20.90
CA ARG A 161 -18.31 30.79 21.55
C ARG A 161 -16.95 30.26 21.97
N SER A 162 -16.89 29.62 23.14
CA SER A 162 -15.70 28.92 23.60
C SER A 162 -15.60 27.54 22.92
N GLY A 163 -14.46 27.26 22.29
CA GLY A 163 -14.11 25.96 21.72
C GLY A 163 -13.73 26.00 20.24
N VAL A 164 -12.93 25.02 19.82
CA VAL A 164 -12.49 24.84 18.42
C VAL A 164 -13.40 23.88 17.68
N PHE A 165 -13.85 24.29 16.48
CA PHE A 165 -14.70 23.49 15.61
C PHE A 165 -13.90 22.99 14.41
N GLY A 166 -14.11 21.73 14.02
CA GLY A 166 -13.45 21.10 12.88
C GLY A 166 -14.47 20.72 11.83
N THR A 167 -14.27 21.14 10.58
CA THR A 167 -15.05 20.66 9.44
C THR A 167 -14.26 19.57 8.74
N ILE A 168 -14.86 18.41 8.50
CA ILE A 168 -14.25 17.27 7.81
C ILE A 168 -15.09 16.91 6.59
N TYR A 169 -14.41 16.78 5.45
CA TYR A 169 -14.92 16.31 4.17
C TYR A 169 -14.42 14.89 3.91
N PHE A 170 -15.31 14.01 3.49
CA PHE A 170 -15.00 12.63 3.10
C PHE A 170 -14.99 12.56 1.58
N ILE A 171 -13.81 12.45 1.00
CA ILE A 171 -13.66 12.31 -0.45
C ILE A 171 -13.57 10.83 -0.78
N ASP A 172 -14.54 10.31 -1.53
CA ASP A 172 -14.51 8.92 -2.01
C ASP A 172 -13.34 8.76 -2.98
N VAL A 173 -12.36 7.96 -2.58
CA VAL A 173 -11.17 7.64 -3.36
C VAL A 173 -11.14 6.17 -3.79
N THR A 174 -12.28 5.47 -3.69
CA THR A 174 -12.36 4.02 -3.92
C THR A 174 -11.88 3.65 -5.32
N GLU A 175 -12.36 4.36 -6.35
CA GLU A 175 -11.99 4.09 -7.74
C GLU A 175 -10.51 4.38 -7.98
N GLN A 176 -9.98 5.49 -7.45
CA GLN A 176 -8.58 5.85 -7.59
C GLN A 176 -7.68 4.82 -6.92
N ARG A 177 -8.07 4.30 -5.75
CA ARG A 177 -7.35 3.24 -5.04
C ARG A 177 -7.41 1.91 -5.80
N GLN A 178 -8.58 1.51 -6.27
CA GLN A 178 -8.74 0.31 -7.08
C GLN A 178 -7.96 0.41 -8.41
N LEU A 179 -7.96 1.58 -9.04
CA LEU A 179 -7.21 1.82 -10.28
C LEU A 179 -5.70 1.76 -10.01
N LYS A 180 -5.23 2.35 -8.91
CA LYS A 180 -3.82 2.26 -8.50
C LYS A 180 -3.41 0.81 -8.27
N THR A 181 -4.20 0.04 -7.53
CA THR A 181 -3.92 -1.38 -7.28
C THR A 181 -3.91 -2.17 -8.60
N ARG A 182 -4.93 -2.01 -9.45
CA ARG A 182 -4.98 -2.67 -10.75
C ARG A 182 -3.81 -2.29 -11.66
N TYR A 183 -3.38 -1.03 -11.64
CA TYR A 183 -2.23 -0.55 -12.38
C TYR A 183 -0.93 -1.19 -11.91
N GLU A 184 -0.71 -1.25 -10.59
CA GLU A 184 0.48 -1.91 -10.01
C GLU A 184 0.49 -3.42 -10.31
N GLU A 185 -0.68 -4.06 -10.29
CA GLU A 185 -0.87 -5.48 -10.56
C GLU A 185 -0.72 -5.85 -12.03
N SER A 186 -1.18 -4.99 -12.95
CA SER A 186 -1.09 -5.20 -14.41
C SER A 186 0.25 -4.80 -15.01
N ARG A 187 1.18 -4.28 -14.19
CA ARG A 187 2.53 -3.93 -14.65
C ARG A 187 3.19 -5.15 -15.32
N PRO A 188 3.79 -4.97 -16.51
CA PRO A 188 4.39 -6.09 -17.22
C PRO A 188 5.65 -6.57 -16.52
N VAL A 189 5.81 -7.89 -16.50
CA VAL A 189 6.98 -8.60 -16.01
C VAL A 189 7.55 -9.42 -17.16
N VAL A 190 8.85 -9.32 -17.36
CA VAL A 190 9.57 -10.08 -18.38
C VAL A 190 10.40 -11.14 -17.68
N VAL A 191 10.21 -12.39 -18.06
CA VAL A 191 10.93 -13.53 -17.52
C VAL A 191 11.70 -14.21 -18.64
N VAL A 192 12.98 -14.47 -18.40
CA VAL A 192 13.83 -15.28 -19.27
C VAL A 192 14.12 -16.58 -18.53
N VAL A 193 13.81 -17.71 -19.16
CA VAL A 193 14.18 -19.04 -18.67
C VAL A 193 15.31 -19.55 -19.55
N LEU A 194 16.40 -19.98 -18.94
CA LEU A 194 17.59 -20.52 -19.59
C LEU A 194 17.79 -21.97 -19.18
N ILE A 195 18.04 -22.84 -20.16
CA ILE A 195 18.49 -24.21 -19.92
C ILE A 195 19.99 -24.19 -19.64
N ASP A 196 20.38 -24.58 -18.43
CA ASP A 196 21.79 -24.67 -18.06
C ASP A 196 22.46 -25.86 -18.77
N ASN A 197 23.77 -25.75 -19.02
CA ASN A 197 24.60 -26.81 -19.60
C ASN A 197 24.09 -27.41 -20.94
N TYR A 198 23.22 -26.70 -21.68
CA TYR A 198 22.64 -27.18 -22.95
C TYR A 198 23.69 -27.71 -23.95
N GLU A 199 24.79 -26.96 -24.14
CA GLU A 199 25.86 -27.39 -25.05
C GLU A 199 26.54 -28.70 -24.59
N GLU A 200 26.72 -28.89 -23.29
CA GLU A 200 27.40 -30.08 -22.75
C GLU A 200 26.49 -31.32 -22.86
N LEU A 201 25.20 -31.15 -22.57
CA LEU A 201 24.17 -32.18 -22.76
C LEU A 201 24.08 -32.61 -24.23
N SER A 202 24.12 -31.66 -25.17
CA SER A 202 24.07 -31.93 -26.60
C SER A 202 25.27 -32.74 -27.14
N LYS A 203 26.42 -32.71 -26.43
CA LYS A 203 27.67 -33.37 -26.84
C LYS A 203 27.86 -34.77 -26.24
N THR A 204 27.21 -35.09 -25.13
CA THR A 204 27.57 -36.25 -24.28
C THR A 204 26.66 -37.48 -24.50
N SER A 205 25.56 -37.33 -25.22
CA SER A 205 24.50 -38.34 -25.32
C SER A 205 24.36 -38.92 -26.74
N SER A 206 23.87 -40.16 -26.83
CA SER A 206 23.20 -40.67 -28.02
C SER A 206 22.10 -39.69 -28.41
N SER A 207 22.20 -39.09 -29.61
CA SER A 207 21.35 -37.99 -30.10
C SER A 207 19.84 -38.19 -29.92
N ASN A 208 19.37 -39.44 -29.83
CA ASN A 208 17.97 -39.78 -29.62
C ASN A 208 17.47 -39.56 -28.17
N ASP A 209 18.30 -39.77 -27.14
CA ASP A 209 17.84 -39.66 -25.74
C ASP A 209 17.80 -38.19 -25.29
N THR A 210 18.76 -37.37 -25.73
CA THR A 210 18.71 -35.91 -25.49
C THR A 210 17.57 -35.22 -26.19
N SER A 211 17.24 -35.66 -27.40
CA SER A 211 16.10 -35.08 -28.12
C SER A 211 14.79 -35.31 -27.37
N LYS A 212 14.60 -36.49 -26.76
CA LYS A 212 13.44 -36.79 -25.91
C LYS A 212 13.42 -35.93 -24.64
N LEU A 213 14.54 -35.85 -23.93
CA LEU A 213 14.66 -35.02 -22.73
C LEU A 213 14.32 -33.55 -22.98
N LEU A 214 14.76 -33.00 -24.12
CA LEU A 214 14.44 -31.61 -24.49
C LEU A 214 12.96 -31.42 -24.81
N ILE A 215 12.30 -32.41 -25.40
CA ILE A 215 10.85 -32.39 -25.64
C ILE A 215 10.10 -32.44 -24.31
N ASP A 216 10.49 -33.33 -23.40
CA ASP A 216 9.87 -33.45 -22.07
C ASP A 216 10.04 -32.15 -21.26
N LEU A 217 11.19 -31.50 -21.38
CA LEU A 217 11.46 -30.19 -20.79
C LEU A 217 10.62 -29.08 -21.43
N ASP A 218 10.52 -29.04 -22.77
CA ASP A 218 9.66 -28.10 -23.50
C ASP A 218 8.20 -28.22 -23.01
N ASP A 219 7.71 -29.45 -22.83
CA ASP A 219 6.37 -29.74 -22.31
C ASP A 219 6.20 -29.32 -20.85
N ALA A 220 7.21 -29.54 -20.00
CA ALA A 220 7.16 -29.14 -18.61
C ALA A 220 7.15 -27.62 -18.44
N ILE A 221 8.00 -26.89 -19.18
CA ILE A 221 8.01 -25.42 -19.19
C ILE A 221 6.68 -24.88 -19.72
N SER A 222 6.13 -25.51 -20.76
CA SER A 222 4.84 -25.12 -21.33
C SER A 222 3.69 -25.32 -20.35
N LYS A 223 3.65 -26.46 -19.62
CA LYS A 223 2.65 -26.72 -18.57
C LYS A 223 2.78 -25.72 -17.42
N TRP A 224 4.00 -25.48 -16.94
CA TRP A 224 4.28 -24.50 -15.90
C TRP A 224 3.82 -23.08 -16.29
N ALA A 225 4.01 -22.69 -17.55
CA ALA A 225 3.55 -21.39 -18.04
C ALA A 225 2.02 -21.32 -18.29
N ALA A 226 1.40 -22.43 -18.71
CA ALA A 226 -0.02 -22.48 -19.06
C ALA A 226 -0.96 -22.27 -17.86
N GLU A 227 -0.53 -22.64 -16.65
CA GLU A 227 -1.33 -22.53 -15.42
C GLU A 227 -1.70 -21.09 -15.01
N SER A 228 -1.16 -20.09 -15.70
CA SER A 228 -1.23 -18.70 -15.25
C SER A 228 -1.48 -17.69 -16.37
N GLY A 229 -1.90 -18.13 -17.56
CA GLY A 229 -2.33 -17.23 -18.65
C GLY A 229 -1.22 -16.39 -19.29
N TYR A 230 0.04 -16.84 -19.17
CA TYR A 230 1.21 -16.14 -19.65
C TYR A 230 1.42 -16.29 -21.16
N LEU A 231 2.16 -15.37 -21.78
CA LEU A 231 2.70 -15.57 -23.11
C LEU A 231 4.09 -16.19 -23.02
N LEU A 232 4.21 -17.48 -23.32
CA LEU A 232 5.48 -18.19 -23.45
C LEU A 232 5.92 -18.25 -24.91
N ARG A 233 7.18 -17.90 -25.18
CA ARG A 233 7.81 -18.04 -26.49
C ARG A 233 9.25 -18.51 -26.35
N LYS A 234 9.58 -19.65 -26.95
CA LYS A 234 10.97 -20.04 -27.20
C LYS A 234 11.57 -19.13 -28.28
N TYR A 235 12.65 -18.41 -27.95
CA TYR A 235 13.28 -17.46 -28.88
C TYR A 235 14.71 -17.83 -29.25
N ASP A 236 15.34 -18.72 -28.47
CA ASP A 236 16.61 -19.34 -28.81
C ASP A 236 16.54 -20.84 -28.48
N ARG A 237 17.58 -21.61 -28.82
CA ARG A 237 17.64 -23.07 -28.60
C ARG A 237 17.53 -23.44 -27.12
N ASP A 238 18.13 -22.62 -26.25
CA ASP A 238 18.24 -22.81 -24.81
C ASP A 238 17.45 -21.77 -24.01
N ARG A 239 16.70 -20.86 -24.67
CA ARG A 239 16.05 -19.72 -24.01
C ARG A 239 14.58 -19.56 -24.34
N TYR A 240 13.81 -19.28 -23.29
CA TYR A 240 12.39 -18.96 -23.35
C TYR A 240 12.15 -17.56 -22.81
N LEU A 241 11.22 -16.88 -23.44
CA LEU A 241 10.69 -15.60 -23.02
C LEU A 241 9.28 -15.82 -22.51
N LEU A 242 9.02 -15.36 -21.30
CA LEU A 242 7.72 -15.45 -20.65
C LEU A 242 7.29 -14.04 -20.25
N LEU A 243 6.13 -13.61 -20.74
CA LEU A 243 5.52 -12.33 -20.41
C LEU A 243 4.30 -12.55 -19.53
N MET A 244 4.23 -11.81 -18.42
CA MET A 244 3.15 -11.90 -17.45
C MET A 244 2.87 -10.55 -16.78
N GLU A 245 1.82 -10.49 -15.98
CA GLU A 245 1.51 -9.36 -15.11
C GLU A 245 2.14 -9.55 -13.72
N LYS A 246 2.43 -8.45 -13.03
CA LYS A 246 3.08 -8.45 -11.70
C LYS A 246 2.27 -9.18 -10.63
N LYS A 247 0.94 -9.21 -10.75
CA LYS A 247 0.08 -9.98 -9.83
C LYS A 247 0.44 -11.47 -9.80
N ASP A 248 0.81 -12.04 -10.95
CA ASP A 248 1.05 -13.46 -11.11
C ASP A 248 2.47 -13.84 -10.66
N LEU A 249 3.41 -12.90 -10.70
CA LEU A 249 4.75 -13.09 -10.13
C LEU A 249 4.69 -13.46 -8.64
N LYS A 250 3.74 -12.90 -7.88
CA LYS A 250 3.56 -13.25 -6.45
C LYS A 250 3.23 -14.73 -6.27
N LYS A 251 2.49 -15.34 -7.20
CA LYS A 251 2.18 -16.78 -7.19
C LYS A 251 3.46 -17.60 -7.40
N LEU A 252 4.28 -17.24 -8.40
CA LEU A 252 5.56 -17.92 -8.67
C LEU A 252 6.54 -17.83 -7.50
N ILE A 253 6.60 -16.68 -6.82
CA ILE A 253 7.41 -16.51 -5.60
C ILE A 253 6.91 -17.42 -4.48
N LYS A 254 5.58 -17.50 -4.27
CA LYS A 254 4.98 -18.36 -3.24
C LYS A 254 5.24 -19.85 -3.49
N GLU A 255 5.24 -20.26 -4.75
CA GLU A 255 5.54 -21.63 -5.21
C GLU A 255 7.05 -21.91 -5.31
N GLN A 256 7.90 -20.93 -4.94
CA GLN A 256 9.36 -21.02 -4.98
C GLN A 256 9.91 -21.50 -6.34
N PHE A 257 9.25 -21.14 -7.43
CA PHE A 257 9.63 -21.55 -8.78
C PHE A 257 9.77 -23.08 -8.92
N SER A 258 8.71 -23.82 -8.60
CA SER A 258 8.62 -25.29 -8.65
C SER A 258 9.21 -25.96 -9.90
N ILE A 259 9.21 -25.29 -11.05
CA ILE A 259 9.82 -25.78 -12.31
C ILE A 259 11.33 -26.05 -12.19
N LEU A 260 12.04 -25.36 -11.29
CA LEU A 260 13.46 -25.59 -11.03
C LEU A 260 13.69 -27.03 -10.52
N GLU A 261 12.95 -27.40 -9.47
CA GLU A 261 13.02 -28.74 -8.87
C GLU A 261 12.44 -29.82 -9.79
N GLN A 262 11.34 -29.49 -10.49
CA GLN A 262 10.75 -30.39 -11.46
C GLN A 262 11.73 -30.74 -12.59
N THR A 263 12.50 -29.78 -13.07
CA THR A 263 13.49 -30.01 -14.14
C THR A 263 14.65 -30.87 -13.65
N LYS A 264 15.13 -30.60 -12.42
CA LYS A 264 16.21 -31.35 -11.79
C LYS A 264 15.90 -32.84 -11.63
N SER A 265 14.65 -33.17 -11.35
CA SER A 265 14.18 -34.56 -11.18
C SER A 265 13.90 -35.31 -12.50
N MET A 266 13.92 -34.64 -13.66
CA MET A 266 13.68 -35.29 -14.96
C MET A 266 14.86 -36.13 -15.46
N PHE A 267 16.09 -35.80 -15.05
CA PHE A 267 17.28 -36.44 -15.60
C PHE A 267 18.39 -36.60 -14.56
N GLU A 268 18.64 -37.86 -14.18
CA GLU A 268 19.78 -38.26 -13.35
C GLU A 268 20.94 -38.73 -14.22
N GLY A 269 21.61 -37.79 -14.89
CA GLY A 269 22.78 -38.05 -15.70
C GLY A 269 24.08 -37.48 -15.13
N PRO A 270 25.22 -37.77 -15.76
CA PRO A 270 26.53 -37.24 -15.35
C PRO A 270 26.62 -35.71 -15.47
N ILE A 271 25.78 -35.10 -16.31
CA ILE A 271 25.60 -33.65 -16.42
C ILE A 271 24.17 -33.35 -15.96
N PRO A 272 23.98 -32.55 -14.90
CA PRO A 272 22.65 -32.23 -14.40
C PRO A 272 21.90 -31.32 -15.38
N LEU A 273 20.60 -31.59 -15.54
CA LEU A 273 19.68 -30.71 -16.26
C LEU A 273 19.06 -29.74 -15.25
N THR A 274 19.44 -28.46 -15.33
CA THR A 274 18.92 -27.40 -14.45
C THR A 274 18.45 -26.20 -15.26
N LEU A 275 17.67 -25.33 -14.62
CA LEU A 275 17.20 -24.09 -15.22
C LEU A 275 17.70 -22.88 -14.41
N SER A 276 18.06 -21.82 -15.12
CA SER A 276 18.24 -20.50 -14.55
C SER A 276 17.09 -19.60 -14.99
N ILE A 277 16.45 -18.91 -14.05
CA ILE A 277 15.33 -18.00 -14.33
C ILE A 277 15.74 -16.57 -13.98
N GLY A 278 15.62 -15.65 -14.93
CA GLY A 278 15.87 -14.22 -14.71
C GLY A 278 14.60 -13.44 -14.93
N ILE A 279 14.24 -12.61 -13.96
CA ILE A 279 12.97 -11.89 -13.91
C ILE A 279 13.28 -10.40 -13.84
N GLY A 280 12.79 -9.64 -14.81
CA GLY A 280 12.89 -8.19 -14.85
C GLY A 280 11.57 -7.53 -14.51
N VAL A 281 11.60 -6.70 -13.46
CA VAL A 281 10.43 -5.95 -12.98
C VAL A 281 10.74 -4.47 -12.84
N ASP A 282 9.68 -3.66 -12.80
CA ASP A 282 9.73 -2.23 -12.48
C ASP A 282 10.55 -1.33 -13.42
N GLY A 283 10.95 -1.81 -14.60
CA GLY A 283 11.52 -0.99 -15.68
C GLY A 283 10.48 -0.09 -16.33
N GLU A 284 10.93 0.98 -17.01
CA GLU A 284 10.05 1.97 -17.64
C GLU A 284 9.31 1.41 -18.85
N ASN A 285 9.88 0.39 -19.50
CA ASN A 285 9.30 -0.26 -20.68
C ASN A 285 9.73 -1.74 -20.77
N PHE A 286 9.15 -2.48 -21.72
CA PHE A 286 9.46 -3.90 -21.94
C PHE A 286 10.93 -4.16 -22.25
N ALA A 287 11.60 -3.28 -23.01
CA ALA A 287 13.01 -3.45 -23.35
C ALA A 287 13.90 -3.34 -22.10
N GLU A 288 13.58 -2.43 -21.17
CA GLU A 288 14.28 -2.33 -19.91
C GLU A 288 14.02 -3.54 -19.01
N ASN A 289 12.77 -4.00 -18.90
CA ASN A 289 12.47 -5.23 -18.16
C ASN A 289 13.20 -6.44 -18.75
N PHE A 290 13.28 -6.57 -20.08
CA PHE A 290 14.05 -7.63 -20.72
C PHE A 290 15.55 -7.52 -20.39
N ARG A 291 16.12 -6.31 -20.39
CA ARG A 291 17.50 -6.08 -19.95
C ARG A 291 17.70 -6.49 -18.49
N TYR A 292 16.77 -6.16 -17.59
CA TYR A 292 16.82 -6.59 -16.20
C TYR A 292 16.74 -8.12 -16.07
N ALA A 293 15.89 -8.79 -16.84
CA ALA A 293 15.79 -10.24 -16.88
C ALA A 293 17.10 -10.89 -17.38
N GLN A 294 17.74 -10.31 -18.40
CA GLN A 294 19.05 -10.78 -18.88
C GLN A 294 20.15 -10.62 -17.82
N LEU A 295 20.19 -9.49 -17.11
CA LEU A 295 21.13 -9.28 -16.02
C LEU A 295 20.88 -10.26 -14.86
N ALA A 296 19.62 -10.57 -14.58
CA ALA A 296 19.25 -11.55 -13.58
C ALA A 296 19.73 -12.97 -13.97
N ILE A 297 19.62 -13.37 -15.24
CA ILE A 297 20.24 -14.60 -15.75
C ILE A 297 21.75 -14.59 -15.59
N ASP A 298 22.43 -13.51 -15.99
CA ASP A 298 23.88 -13.41 -15.86
C ASP A 298 24.32 -13.55 -14.39
N MET A 299 23.55 -12.98 -13.47
CA MET A 299 23.76 -13.13 -12.03
C MET A 299 23.51 -14.56 -11.54
N ALA A 300 22.45 -15.23 -11.99
CA ALA A 300 22.17 -16.63 -11.68
C ALA A 300 23.34 -17.54 -12.11
N LEU A 301 23.78 -17.40 -13.36
CA LEU A 301 24.91 -18.16 -13.91
C LEU A 301 26.22 -17.90 -13.16
N SER A 302 26.47 -16.66 -12.72
CA SER A 302 27.65 -16.31 -11.92
C SER A 302 27.68 -17.02 -10.56
N ARG A 303 26.51 -17.44 -10.06
CA ARG A 303 26.31 -18.13 -8.78
C ARG A 303 26.10 -19.64 -8.94
N GLY A 304 26.34 -20.20 -10.12
CA GLY A 304 26.24 -21.65 -10.36
C GLY A 304 25.01 -22.10 -11.14
N GLY A 305 24.10 -21.21 -11.52
CA GLY A 305 22.84 -21.59 -12.17
C GLY A 305 21.80 -22.11 -11.17
N ASP A 306 20.85 -22.93 -11.62
CA ASP A 306 19.83 -23.62 -10.77
C ASP A 306 19.10 -22.70 -9.78
N GLN A 307 18.73 -21.49 -10.21
CA GLN A 307 18.07 -20.50 -9.36
C GLN A 307 17.25 -19.49 -10.16
N ALA A 308 16.28 -18.89 -9.48
CA ALA A 308 15.53 -17.76 -9.98
C ALA A 308 16.04 -16.45 -9.36
N VAL A 309 16.26 -15.44 -10.19
CA VAL A 309 16.74 -14.13 -9.78
C VAL A 309 15.77 -13.06 -10.27
N ILE A 310 15.31 -12.21 -9.37
CA ILE A 310 14.47 -11.05 -9.70
C ILE A 310 15.34 -9.81 -9.64
N LYS A 311 15.33 -9.01 -10.71
CA LYS A 311 15.98 -7.71 -10.80
C LYS A 311 14.91 -6.63 -10.95
N ASN A 312 14.83 -5.75 -9.95
CA ASN A 312 14.11 -4.47 -10.05
C ASN A 312 15.11 -3.34 -10.33
N ARG A 313 14.68 -2.08 -10.30
CA ARG A 313 15.58 -0.94 -10.55
C ARG A 313 16.76 -0.84 -9.55
N LEU A 314 16.59 -1.33 -8.31
CA LEU A 314 17.50 -1.06 -7.20
C LEU A 314 18.29 -2.28 -6.73
N ASN A 315 17.70 -3.47 -6.71
CA ASN A 315 18.27 -4.66 -6.07
C ASN A 315 18.05 -5.94 -6.91
N PHE A 316 18.75 -7.00 -6.49
CA PHE A 316 18.54 -8.37 -6.95
C PHE A 316 18.00 -9.20 -5.78
N GLU A 317 16.98 -10.01 -6.03
CA GLU A 317 16.39 -10.96 -5.08
C GLU A 317 16.62 -12.38 -5.64
N PHE A 318 17.07 -13.31 -4.80
CA PHE A 318 17.47 -14.66 -5.21
C PHE A 318 16.55 -15.69 -4.57
N TYR A 319 16.15 -16.69 -5.36
CA TYR A 319 15.27 -17.78 -4.96
C TYR A 319 15.83 -19.11 -5.50
N GLY A 320 15.93 -20.12 -4.64
CA GLY A 320 16.58 -21.40 -4.96
C GLY A 320 18.08 -21.43 -4.65
N GLY A 321 18.73 -22.56 -4.98
CA GLY A 321 20.17 -22.79 -4.80
C GLY A 321 20.59 -23.21 -3.40
N GLN A 322 20.59 -24.52 -3.11
CA GLN A 322 21.20 -25.09 -1.88
C GLN A 322 22.66 -25.52 -2.05
N THR A 323 23.23 -25.47 -3.25
CA THR A 323 24.54 -26.06 -3.53
C THR A 323 25.61 -24.98 -3.73
N GLN A 324 26.56 -24.91 -2.80
CA GLN A 324 27.87 -24.31 -3.06
C GLN A 324 28.60 -25.18 -4.08
N GLU A 325 28.34 -24.99 -5.38
CA GLU A 325 29.12 -25.66 -6.40
C GLU A 325 30.55 -25.09 -6.45
N ILE A 326 31.52 -26.01 -6.50
CA ILE A 326 32.93 -25.71 -6.68
C ILE A 326 33.09 -24.97 -8.02
N GLN A 327 33.43 -23.68 -7.95
CA GLN A 327 33.55 -22.79 -9.10
C GLN A 327 34.57 -23.31 -10.13
N LYS A 328 34.09 -23.92 -11.22
CA LYS A 328 34.92 -24.17 -12.42
C LYS A 328 34.90 -22.93 -13.32
N ARG A 329 36.09 -22.34 -13.54
CA ARG A 329 36.29 -21.16 -14.39
C ARG A 329 36.20 -21.55 -15.88
N THR A 330 35.16 -21.09 -16.59
CA THR A 330 35.08 -21.19 -18.06
C THR A 330 35.17 -19.79 -18.71
N LYS A 331 35.61 -19.72 -19.97
CA LYS A 331 35.74 -18.45 -20.72
C LYS A 331 34.39 -17.74 -20.88
N VAL A 332 33.31 -18.50 -21.04
CA VAL A 332 31.93 -17.97 -21.14
C VAL A 332 31.49 -17.38 -19.79
N LYS A 333 31.65 -18.11 -18.68
CA LYS A 333 31.32 -17.61 -17.32
C LYS A 333 32.09 -16.33 -16.95
N SER A 334 33.36 -16.24 -17.35
CA SER A 334 34.18 -15.04 -17.12
C SER A 334 33.63 -13.79 -17.85
N ARG A 335 33.12 -13.98 -19.07
CA ARG A 335 32.53 -12.89 -19.87
C ARG A 335 31.18 -12.45 -19.29
N VAL A 336 30.36 -13.41 -18.86
CA VAL A 336 29.07 -13.15 -18.20
C VAL A 336 29.28 -12.35 -16.91
N MET A 337 30.22 -12.77 -16.07
CA MET A 337 30.56 -12.05 -14.83
C MET A 337 31.07 -10.64 -15.11
N ALA A 338 31.90 -10.45 -16.14
CA ALA A 338 32.38 -9.13 -16.53
C ALA A 338 31.26 -8.21 -17.02
N ASN A 339 30.29 -8.74 -17.79
CA ASN A 339 29.14 -7.98 -18.26
C ASN A 339 28.23 -7.57 -17.09
N ALA A 340 27.92 -8.50 -16.18
CA ALA A 340 27.12 -8.22 -15.00
C ALA A 340 27.78 -7.16 -14.10
N LEU A 341 29.09 -7.31 -13.82
CA LEU A 341 29.86 -6.34 -13.04
C LEU A 341 29.91 -4.95 -13.71
N SER A 342 30.14 -4.90 -15.02
CA SER A 342 30.13 -3.65 -15.79
C SER A 342 28.79 -2.92 -15.70
N GLN A 343 27.69 -3.66 -15.75
CA GLN A 343 26.35 -3.08 -15.66
C GLN A 343 26.05 -2.58 -14.24
N LEU A 344 26.40 -3.35 -13.20
CA LEU A 344 26.28 -2.91 -11.80
C LEU A 344 27.04 -1.59 -11.56
N ILE A 345 28.26 -1.48 -12.10
CA ILE A 345 29.05 -0.26 -12.01
C ILE A 345 28.33 0.89 -12.74
N LYS A 346 27.81 0.68 -13.94
CA LYS A 346 27.08 1.73 -14.70
C LYS A 346 25.82 2.21 -14.00
N ASP A 347 25.12 1.34 -13.28
CA ASP A 347 23.89 1.68 -12.58
C ASP A 347 24.18 2.38 -11.23
N SER A 348 25.36 2.18 -10.65
CA SER A 348 25.79 2.83 -9.41
C SER A 348 26.12 4.33 -9.58
N GLY A 349 25.96 5.11 -8.51
CA GLY A 349 26.40 6.51 -8.45
C GLY A 349 27.92 6.62 -8.29
N ASP A 350 28.39 6.25 -7.10
CA ASP A 350 29.81 6.17 -6.74
C ASP A 350 30.17 4.72 -6.38
N VAL A 351 31.40 4.30 -6.73
CA VAL A 351 31.91 2.95 -6.44
C VAL A 351 32.94 3.02 -5.31
N MET A 352 32.72 2.27 -4.23
CA MET A 352 33.69 2.13 -3.14
C MET A 352 34.26 0.71 -3.13
N VAL A 353 35.57 0.59 -3.30
CA VAL A 353 36.29 -0.69 -3.30
C VAL A 353 37.03 -0.83 -1.98
N MET A 354 36.55 -1.72 -1.12
CA MET A 354 37.10 -1.96 0.21
C MET A 354 38.02 -3.17 0.19
N SER A 355 39.25 -2.99 0.67
CA SER A 355 40.20 -4.08 0.89
C SER A 355 39.91 -4.81 2.22
N HIS A 356 40.46 -6.00 2.41
CA HIS A 356 40.47 -6.65 3.71
C HIS A 356 41.25 -5.85 4.76
N LYS A 357 40.96 -6.08 6.06
CA LYS A 357 41.42 -5.29 7.20
C LYS A 357 42.94 -5.06 7.24
N MET A 358 43.74 -6.07 6.91
CA MET A 358 45.20 -5.97 6.83
C MET A 358 45.65 -6.06 5.38
N SER A 359 45.41 -4.99 4.63
CA SER A 359 45.55 -4.97 3.17
C SER A 359 46.98 -5.29 2.68
N ASP A 360 47.09 -6.30 1.82
CA ASP A 360 48.32 -6.67 1.12
C ASP A 360 48.41 -6.05 -0.29
N LEU A 361 49.54 -6.32 -0.96
CA LEU A 361 49.79 -5.82 -2.31
C LEU A 361 48.77 -6.34 -3.34
N ASP A 362 48.32 -7.58 -3.19
CA ASP A 362 47.40 -8.22 -4.14
C ASP A 362 45.98 -7.66 -4.02
N SER A 363 45.54 -7.38 -2.80
CA SER A 363 44.24 -6.75 -2.56
C SER A 363 44.20 -5.32 -3.04
N ILE A 364 45.24 -4.51 -2.76
CA ILE A 364 45.29 -3.13 -3.28
C ILE A 364 45.49 -3.12 -4.80
N GLY A 365 46.27 -4.05 -5.36
CA GLY A 365 46.43 -4.21 -6.81
C GLY A 365 45.11 -4.56 -7.50
N SER A 366 44.35 -5.51 -6.92
CA SER A 366 43.01 -5.86 -7.40
C SER A 366 42.03 -4.69 -7.27
N ALA A 367 42.09 -3.96 -6.15
CA ALA A 367 41.25 -2.78 -5.92
C ALA A 367 41.54 -1.68 -6.95
N ALA A 368 42.82 -1.43 -7.26
CA ALA A 368 43.23 -0.52 -8.32
C ALA A 368 42.67 -0.94 -9.69
N GLY A 369 42.67 -2.24 -9.99
CA GLY A 369 42.06 -2.80 -11.21
C GLY A 369 40.56 -2.48 -11.32
N ILE A 370 39.80 -2.70 -10.25
CA ILE A 370 38.36 -2.39 -10.21
C ILE A 370 38.11 -0.88 -10.30
N VAL A 371 38.92 -0.05 -9.66
CA VAL A 371 38.85 1.42 -9.77
C VAL A 371 39.11 1.87 -11.20
N CYS A 372 40.11 1.32 -11.89
CA CYS A 372 40.35 1.60 -13.30
C CYS A 372 39.16 1.18 -14.18
N ALA A 373 38.55 0.01 -13.92
CA ALA A 373 37.35 -0.42 -14.62
C ALA A 373 36.18 0.55 -14.41
N ALA A 374 35.94 1.00 -13.18
CA ALA A 374 34.90 1.95 -12.85
C ALA A 374 35.13 3.34 -13.47
N ARG A 375 36.37 3.84 -13.44
CA ARG A 375 36.76 5.09 -14.11
C ARG A 375 36.56 5.01 -15.62
N LYS A 376 36.89 3.87 -16.24
CA LYS A 376 36.65 3.64 -17.68
C LYS A 376 35.16 3.65 -18.04
N LEU A 377 34.29 3.31 -17.09
CA LEU A 377 32.83 3.37 -17.23
C LEU A 377 32.24 4.74 -16.83
N GLY A 378 33.07 5.75 -16.57
CA GLY A 378 32.65 7.11 -16.26
C GLY A 378 32.14 7.33 -14.83
N LYS A 379 32.44 6.40 -13.90
CA LYS A 379 32.01 6.48 -12.50
C LYS A 379 33.14 6.94 -11.60
N LYS A 380 32.81 7.70 -10.55
CA LYS A 380 33.76 8.03 -9.48
C LYS A 380 33.99 6.78 -8.63
N ALA A 381 35.25 6.47 -8.36
CA ALA A 381 35.63 5.28 -7.63
C ALA A 381 36.70 5.58 -6.57
N TYR A 382 36.53 4.99 -5.38
CA TYR A 382 37.38 5.22 -4.20
C TYR A 382 37.89 3.90 -3.65
N ILE A 383 39.17 3.85 -3.25
CA ILE A 383 39.74 2.72 -2.51
C ILE A 383 39.62 3.04 -1.02
N VAL A 384 38.91 2.19 -0.28
CA VAL A 384 38.77 2.29 1.17
C VAL A 384 39.79 1.35 1.81
N VAL A 385 40.78 1.94 2.48
CA VAL A 385 41.86 1.23 3.17
C VAL A 385 42.24 1.98 4.44
N ASP A 386 42.53 1.24 5.50
CA ASP A 386 43.18 1.79 6.68
C ASP A 386 44.68 1.96 6.41
N ARG A 387 45.13 3.22 6.42
CA ARG A 387 46.53 3.58 6.16
C ARG A 387 47.49 3.10 7.25
N ALA A 388 47.00 2.81 8.45
CA ALA A 388 47.81 2.30 9.55
C ALA A 388 48.05 0.78 9.45
N SER A 389 47.21 0.05 8.72
CA SER A 389 47.22 -1.42 8.62
C SER A 389 47.29 -1.90 7.16
N THR A 390 48.27 -1.37 6.42
CA THR A 390 48.53 -1.76 5.03
C THR A 390 50.00 -2.11 4.77
N ALA A 391 50.25 -3.26 4.15
CA ALA A 391 51.57 -3.62 3.64
C ALA A 391 51.88 -2.95 2.28
N ALA A 392 50.88 -2.34 1.64
CA ALA A 392 50.96 -1.75 0.31
C ALA A 392 51.14 -0.21 0.32
N GLY A 393 51.72 0.35 1.39
CA GLY A 393 51.82 1.80 1.59
C GLY A 393 52.55 2.57 0.48
N GLN A 394 53.54 1.95 -0.20
CA GLN A 394 54.21 2.57 -1.35
C GLN A 394 53.31 2.62 -2.60
N LEU A 395 52.50 1.58 -2.81
CA LEU A 395 51.57 1.50 -3.94
C LEU A 395 50.45 2.55 -3.80
N LEU A 396 49.93 2.71 -2.58
CA LEU A 396 48.91 3.71 -2.25
C LEU A 396 49.36 5.16 -2.47
N LYS A 397 50.67 5.44 -2.41
CA LYS A 397 51.20 6.79 -2.71
C LYS A 397 51.27 7.08 -4.22
N ARG A 398 51.18 6.06 -5.07
CA ARG A 398 51.29 6.18 -6.53
C ARG A 398 49.94 6.13 -7.26
N LEU A 399 48.90 5.65 -6.58
CA LEU A 399 47.50 5.59 -7.06
C LEU A 399 46.77 6.90 -6.76
#